data_AF-A0A2P6JTY9-F1
#
_entry.id   AF-A0A2P6JTY9-F1
#
_cell.length_a   1.000
_cell.length_b   1.000
_cell.length_c   1.000
_cell.angle_alpha   90.00
_cell.angle_beta   90.00
_cell.angle_gamma   90.00
#
_symmetry.space_group_name_H-M   'P 1'
#
loop_
_entity.id
_entity.type
_entity.pdbx_description
1 polymer ?
#
loop_
_entity_poly.entity_id
_entity_poly.type
_entity_poly.pdbx_seq_one_letter_code
_entity_poly.pdbx_strand_id
1 'polypeptide(L)'
;MGIGAALFSDWKNVQIIRRYGKVMTPREKEVFQLLLQGKSNKQIALALDISEFTARDHVCSILRKKGVKSRGELLAAVMSRYVL
;
A
#
# COMPACT_ATOMS: atom_id res chain seq x y z
N MET A 1 9.76 -7.50 12.92
CA MET A 1 9.65 -6.04 12.70
C MET A 1 10.49 -5.72 11.47
N GLY A 2 9.86 -5.63 10.30
CA GLY A 2 10.57 -5.49 9.02
C GLY A 2 10.88 -4.02 8.71
N ILE A 3 11.97 -3.82 7.98
CA ILE A 3 12.56 -2.54 7.54
C ILE A 3 11.54 -1.54 6.94
N GLY A 4 10.37 -2.03 6.49
CA GLY A 4 9.30 -1.20 5.92
C GLY A 4 8.59 -0.23 6.89
N ALA A 5 8.41 -0.57 8.18
CA ALA A 5 7.58 0.26 9.07
C ALA A 5 8.18 1.67 9.33
N ALA A 6 9.51 1.78 9.38
CA ALA A 6 10.20 3.05 9.62
C ALA A 6 10.34 3.90 8.34
N LEU A 7 10.45 3.26 7.16
CA LEU A 7 10.70 3.96 5.88
C LEU A 7 9.49 4.78 5.38
N PHE A 8 8.28 4.41 5.81
CA PHE A 8 7.01 4.99 5.38
C PHE A 8 6.26 5.69 6.52
N SER A 9 6.98 6.27 7.49
CA SER A 9 6.35 7.07 8.57
C SER A 9 6.52 8.59 8.40
N ASP A 10 7.47 9.03 7.56
CA ASP A 10 7.72 10.46 7.28
C ASP A 10 7.08 10.95 5.97
N TRP A 11 6.96 12.28 5.82
CA TRP A 11 6.36 13.07 4.72
C TRP A 11 6.58 12.56 3.27
N LYS A 12 7.59 11.71 3.02
CA LYS A 12 7.81 10.98 1.75
C LYS A 12 6.59 10.18 1.28
N ASN A 13 5.74 9.71 2.21
CA ASN A 13 4.49 9.01 1.86
C ASN A 13 3.61 9.81 0.89
N VAL A 14 3.48 11.13 1.07
CA VAL A 14 2.56 11.94 0.26
C VAL A 14 2.96 11.91 -1.22
N GLN A 15 4.26 11.93 -1.53
CA GLN A 15 4.74 11.86 -2.90
C GLN A 15 4.58 10.47 -3.51
N ILE A 16 4.80 9.41 -2.73
CA ILE A 16 4.59 8.03 -3.17
C ILE A 16 3.11 7.81 -3.53
N ILE A 17 2.20 8.20 -2.64
CA ILE A 17 0.76 8.07 -2.86
C ILE A 17 0.32 8.92 -4.04
N ARG A 18 0.86 10.13 -4.26
CA ARG A 18 0.54 10.91 -5.46
C ARG A 18 1.02 10.25 -6.75
N ARG A 19 2.27 9.80 -6.80
CA ARG A 19 2.90 9.24 -8.00
C ARG A 19 2.34 7.87 -8.37
N TYR A 20 2.17 6.99 -7.38
CA TYR A 20 1.64 5.65 -7.59
C TYR A 20 0.10 5.62 -7.54
N GLY A 21 -0.54 6.54 -6.81
CA GLY A 21 -1.99 6.56 -6.66
C GLY A 21 -2.77 7.27 -7.76
N LYS A 22 -2.15 7.71 -8.87
CA LYS A 22 -2.84 8.48 -9.93
C LYS A 22 -4.09 7.77 -10.49
N VAL A 23 -4.07 6.45 -10.58
CA VAL A 23 -5.19 5.60 -11.07
C VAL A 23 -5.99 4.92 -9.95
N MET A 24 -5.67 5.25 -8.69
CA MET A 24 -6.32 4.69 -7.51
C MET A 24 -7.49 5.57 -7.06
N THR A 25 -8.54 4.93 -6.57
CA THR A 25 -9.63 5.62 -5.85
C THR A 25 -9.11 6.20 -4.53
N PRO A 26 -9.82 7.15 -3.90
CA PRO A 26 -9.45 7.65 -2.57
C PRO A 26 -9.25 6.52 -1.55
N ARG A 27 -10.18 5.55 -1.51
CA ARG A 27 -10.10 4.40 -0.60
C ARG A 27 -8.91 3.49 -0.90
N GLU A 28 -8.60 3.25 -2.17
CA GLU A 28 -7.41 2.48 -2.55
C GLU A 28 -6.11 3.20 -2.15
N LYS A 29 -6.07 4.54 -2.11
CA LYS A 29 -4.90 5.29 -1.62
C LYS A 29 -4.69 5.09 -0.11
N GLU A 30 -5.77 5.10 0.68
CA GLU A 30 -5.73 4.81 2.11
C GLU A 30 -5.21 3.38 2.36
N VAL A 31 -5.76 2.40 1.65
CA VAL A 31 -5.31 1.00 1.72
C VAL A 31 -3.85 0.87 1.28
N PHE A 32 -3.45 1.55 0.21
CA PHE A 32 -2.08 1.52 -0.29
C PHE A 32 -1.10 2.09 0.74
N GLN A 33 -1.44 3.18 1.43
CA GLN A 33 -0.62 3.74 2.50
C GLN A 33 -0.38 2.74 3.64
N LEU A 34 -1.43 2.07 4.11
CA LEU A 34 -1.32 1.06 5.16
C LEU A 34 -0.54 -0.17 4.68
N LEU A 35 -0.69 -0.56 3.41
CA LEU A 35 0.08 -1.63 2.80
C LEU A 35 1.58 -1.32 2.79
N LEU A 36 1.97 -0.09 2.44
CA LEU A 36 3.37 0.34 2.47
C LEU A 36 3.97 0.27 3.88
N GLN A 37 3.17 0.55 4.91
CA GLN A 37 3.57 0.38 6.32
C GLN A 37 3.69 -1.10 6.75
N GLY A 38 3.43 -2.05 5.84
CA GLY A 38 3.51 -3.48 6.11
C GLY A 38 2.30 -4.05 6.85
N LYS A 39 1.17 -3.34 6.87
CA LYS A 39 -0.05 -3.82 7.54
C LYS A 39 -0.67 -5.02 6.81
N SER A 40 -1.18 -5.99 7.57
CA SER A 40 -1.96 -7.12 7.05
C SER A 40 -3.38 -6.69 6.66
N ASN A 41 -4.11 -7.53 5.91
CA ASN A 41 -5.51 -7.22 5.54
C ASN A 41 -6.39 -7.03 6.78
N LYS A 42 -6.21 -7.86 7.82
CA LYS A 42 -6.84 -7.69 9.13
C LYS A 42 -6.54 -6.33 9.78
N GLN A 43 -5.28 -5.89 9.74
CA GLN A 43 -4.89 -4.59 10.31
C GLN A 43 -5.43 -3.41 9.48
N ILE A 44 -5.47 -3.55 8.14
CA ILE A 44 -6.06 -2.56 7.24
C ILE A 44 -7.57 -2.44 7.48
N ALA A 45 -8.25 -3.59 7.59
CA ALA A 45 -9.66 -3.69 7.89
C ALA A 45 -10.01 -2.97 9.20
N LEU A 46 -9.25 -3.25 10.26
CA LEU A 46 -9.42 -2.57 11.55
C LEU A 46 -9.16 -1.06 11.45
N ALA A 47 -8.14 -0.64 10.71
CA ALA A 47 -7.78 0.78 10.60
C ALA A 47 -8.78 1.61 9.78
N LEU A 48 -9.50 0.98 8.84
CA LEU A 48 -10.41 1.67 7.93
C LEU A 48 -11.89 1.39 8.21
N ASP A 49 -12.18 0.62 9.26
CA ASP A 49 -13.52 0.14 9.64
C ASP A 49 -14.26 -0.54 8.47
N ILE A 50 -13.61 -1.57 7.91
CA ILE A 50 -14.17 -2.40 6.83
C ILE A 50 -13.90 -3.88 7.12
N SER A 51 -14.58 -4.79 6.41
CA SER A 51 -14.29 -6.21 6.53
C SER A 51 -12.91 -6.59 6.00
N GLU A 52 -12.30 -7.66 6.53
CA GLU A 52 -11.04 -8.19 6.01
C GLU A 52 -11.16 -8.63 4.54
N PHE A 53 -12.35 -9.10 4.14
CA PHE A 53 -12.67 -9.41 2.74
C PHE A 53 -12.61 -8.16 1.85
N THR A 54 -13.24 -7.06 2.28
CA THR A 54 -13.22 -5.78 1.55
C THR A 54 -11.79 -5.21 1.47
N ALA A 55 -11.02 -5.29 2.57
CA ALA A 55 -9.62 -4.89 2.57
C ALA A 55 -8.81 -5.70 1.55
N ARG A 56 -9.00 -7.03 1.51
CA ARG A 56 -8.37 -7.92 0.52
C ARG A 56 -8.73 -7.52 -0.91
N ASP A 57 -10.00 -7.21 -1.19
CA ASP A 57 -10.45 -6.83 -2.53
C ASP A 57 -9.82 -5.52 -2.99
N HIS A 58 -9.69 -4.53 -2.10
CA HIS A 58 -8.92 -3.31 -2.38
C HIS A 58 -7.45 -3.62 -2.67
N VAL A 59 -6.80 -4.49 -1.88
CA VAL A 59 -5.41 -4.90 -2.13
C VAL A 59 -5.28 -5.56 -3.50
N CYS A 60 -6.17 -6.50 -3.86
CA CYS A 60 -6.18 -7.14 -5.17
C CYS A 60 -6.37 -6.11 -6.31
N SER A 61 -7.26 -5.13 -6.12
CA SER A 61 -7.45 -4.04 -7.09
C SER A 61 -6.18 -3.20 -7.28
N ILE A 62 -5.51 -2.86 -6.18
CA ILE A 62 -4.24 -2.12 -6.21
C ILE A 62 -3.16 -2.90 -6.95
N LEU A 63 -2.98 -4.18 -6.65
CA LEU A 63 -1.99 -5.05 -7.32
C LEU A 63 -2.25 -5.10 -8.83
N ARG A 64 -3.51 -5.32 -9.23
CA ARG A 64 -3.92 -5.31 -10.65
C ARG A 64 -3.64 -3.98 -11.33
N LYS A 65 -4.01 -2.85 -10.71
CA LYS A 65 -3.74 -1.50 -11.23
C LYS A 65 -2.26 -1.15 -11.29
N LYS A 66 -1.42 -1.88 -10.56
CA LYS A 66 0.03 -1.74 -10.55
C LYS A 66 0.75 -2.74 -11.46
N GLY A 67 0.01 -3.70 -12.03
CA GLY A 67 0.58 -4.72 -12.91
C GLY A 67 1.52 -5.68 -12.19
N VAL A 68 1.40 -5.81 -10.86
CA VAL A 68 2.24 -6.68 -10.02
C VAL A 68 1.41 -7.85 -9.49
N LYS A 69 2.06 -8.99 -9.26
CA LYS A 69 1.39 -10.24 -8.88
C LYS A 69 1.34 -10.46 -7.38
N SER A 70 2.15 -9.75 -6.61
CA SER A 70 2.22 -9.95 -5.15
C SER A 70 2.45 -8.64 -4.38
N ARG A 71 2.08 -8.68 -3.09
CA ARG A 71 2.40 -7.63 -2.13
C ARG A 71 3.92 -7.37 -2.06
N GLY A 72 4.72 -8.43 -2.08
CA GLY A 72 6.19 -8.32 -2.04
C GLY A 72 6.73 -7.60 -3.26
N GLU A 73 6.24 -7.95 -4.44
CA GLU A 73 6.61 -7.29 -5.70
C GLU A 73 6.19 -5.81 -5.71
N LEU A 74 4.99 -5.48 -5.21
CA LEU A 74 4.55 -4.10 -5.05
C LEU A 74 5.51 -3.30 -4.15
N LEU A 75 5.87 -3.86 -2.99
CA LEU A 75 6.77 -3.22 -2.05
C LEU A 75 8.17 -3.05 -2.65
N ALA A 76 8.70 -4.07 -3.32
CA ALA A 76 10.00 -4.00 -4.00
C ALA A 76 10.00 -2.93 -5.10
N ALA A 77 8.95 -2.86 -5.93
CA ALA A 77 8.81 -1.87 -7.01
C ALA A 77 8.64 -0.43 -6.51
N VAL A 78 8.13 -0.25 -5.29
CA VAL A 78 8.13 1.05 -4.63
C VAL A 78 9.53 1.34 -4.10
N MET A 79 10.13 0.44 -3.31
CA MET A 79 11.43 0.64 -2.67
C MET A 79 12.58 0.87 -3.66
N SER A 80 12.64 0.12 -4.77
CA SER A 80 13.69 0.25 -5.79
C SER A 80 13.77 1.64 -6.42
N ARG A 81 12.69 2.43 -6.31
CA ARG A 81 12.57 3.76 -6.88
C ARG A 81 12.84 4.90 -5.89
N TYR A 82 13.10 4.57 -4.62
CA TYR A 82 13.37 5.55 -3.55
C TYR A 82 14.65 5.28 -2.73
N VAL A 83 15.27 4.10 -2.90
CA VAL A 83 16.52 3.72 -2.22
C VAL A 83 17.74 3.87 -3.14
N LEU A 84 17.55 4.23 -4.41
CA LEU A 84 18.58 4.66 -5.36
C LEU A 84 18.29 6.09 -5.81
#